data_AF-A0AA95GRI4-F1
#
_entry.id   AF-A0AA95GRI4-F1
#
_cell.length_a   1.000
_cell.length_b   1.000
_cell.length_c   1.000
_cell.angle_alpha   90.00
_cell.angle_beta   90.00
_cell.angle_gamma   90.00
#
_symmetry.space_group_name_H-M   'P 1'
#
loop_
_entity.id
_entity.type
_entity.pdbx_description
1 polymer ?
#
loop_
_entity_poly.entity_id
_entity_poly.type
_entity_poly.pdbx_seq_one_letter_code
_entity_poly.pdbx_strand_id
1 'polypeptide(L)'
;MIERFTATGLFEVVEKTESNWNAICAGRNAHWLSSSFGATVGVQIIPPNSKIWYQQASLVLVSCPEGRNMGLNYRGSYWVLWQAYGKDIDDNLLIQSICAHLALAKFLEEGLCQPVTSPSLRYRSIKR
;
A
#
# COMPACT_ATOMS: atom_id res chain seq x y z
N MET A 1 -15.15 -10.37 -9.41
CA MET A 1 -13.91 -9.79 -8.82
C MET A 1 -13.62 -10.36 -7.45
N ILE A 2 -14.54 -10.32 -6.48
CA ILE A 2 -14.31 -10.89 -5.14
C ILE A 2 -13.92 -12.37 -5.24
N GLU A 3 -14.67 -13.18 -6.01
CA GLU A 3 -14.34 -14.60 -6.25
C GLU A 3 -12.94 -14.79 -6.86
N ARG A 4 -12.52 -13.87 -7.74
CA ARG A 4 -11.17 -13.89 -8.34
C ARG A 4 -10.10 -13.57 -7.30
N PHE A 5 -10.34 -12.63 -6.39
CA PHE A 5 -9.43 -12.37 -5.28
C PHE A 5 -9.30 -13.57 -4.35
N THR A 6 -10.41 -14.21 -3.98
CA THR A 6 -10.37 -15.41 -3.11
C THR A 6 -9.69 -16.58 -3.81
N ALA A 7 -9.86 -16.72 -5.13
CA ALA A 7 -9.20 -17.76 -5.92
C ALA A 7 -7.66 -17.62 -5.95
N THR A 8 -7.11 -16.44 -5.65
CA THR A 8 -5.65 -16.28 -5.52
C THR A 8 -5.06 -16.98 -4.29
N GLY A 9 -5.89 -17.35 -3.30
CA GLY A 9 -5.44 -17.86 -2.01
C GLY A 9 -4.80 -16.79 -1.10
N LEU A 10 -4.73 -15.53 -1.54
CA LEU A 10 -4.19 -14.42 -0.73
C LEU A 10 -5.27 -13.73 0.10
N PHE A 11 -6.55 -13.97 -0.20
CA PHE A 11 -7.69 -13.34 0.46
C PHE A 11 -8.62 -14.34 1.13
N GLU A 12 -9.07 -13.98 2.32
CA GLU A 12 -10.12 -14.66 3.06
C GLU A 12 -11.28 -13.68 3.29
N VAL A 13 -12.52 -14.12 3.02
CA VAL A 13 -13.72 -13.32 3.27
C VAL A 13 -14.03 -13.35 4.76
N VAL A 14 -14.26 -12.19 5.36
CA VAL A 14 -14.71 -12.09 6.75
C VAL A 14 -16.19 -11.76 6.77
N GLU A 15 -17.00 -12.63 7.38
CA GLU A 15 -18.39 -12.32 7.64
C GLU A 15 -18.46 -11.12 8.60
N LYS A 16 -19.11 -10.04 8.14
CA LYS A 16 -19.24 -8.77 8.86
C LYS A 16 -19.95 -9.00 10.19
N THR A 17 -19.17 -9.21 11.23
CA THR A 17 -19.68 -9.56 12.56
C THR A 17 -19.60 -8.41 13.54
N GLU A 18 -18.80 -7.37 13.26
CA GLU A 18 -18.72 -6.10 14.04
C GLU A 18 -17.59 -5.18 13.52
N SER A 19 -16.60 -5.75 12.82
CA SER A 19 -15.49 -4.99 12.26
C SER A 19 -15.90 -4.23 10.99
N ASN A 20 -15.32 -3.04 10.77
CA ASN A 20 -15.49 -2.34 9.50
C ASN A 20 -14.92 -3.17 8.32
N TRP A 21 -13.89 -3.98 8.56
CA TRP A 21 -13.21 -4.81 7.56
C TRP A 21 -14.11 -5.94 7.04
N ASN A 22 -13.92 -6.29 5.77
CA ASN A 22 -14.72 -7.32 5.09
C ASN A 22 -13.86 -8.43 4.46
N ALA A 23 -12.54 -8.39 4.69
CA ALA A 23 -11.60 -9.38 4.22
C ALA A 23 -10.34 -9.41 5.09
N ILE A 24 -9.61 -10.52 5.02
CA ILE A 24 -8.19 -10.61 5.38
C ILE A 24 -7.40 -10.82 4.10
N CYS A 25 -6.30 -10.06 3.92
CA CYS A 25 -5.36 -10.22 2.82
C CYS A 25 -3.99 -10.54 3.38
N ALA A 26 -3.47 -11.75 3.13
CA ALA A 26 -2.18 -12.21 3.63
C ALA A 26 -1.96 -11.91 5.12
N GLY A 27 -2.95 -12.22 5.96
CA GLY A 27 -2.92 -12.00 7.41
C GLY A 27 -3.18 -10.56 7.87
N ARG A 28 -3.56 -9.64 6.97
CA ARG A 28 -3.85 -8.23 7.29
C ARG A 28 -5.32 -7.94 7.12
N ASN A 29 -5.87 -7.07 7.97
CA ASN A 29 -7.20 -6.53 7.76
C ASN A 29 -7.29 -5.83 6.40
N ALA A 30 -8.35 -6.15 5.66
CA ALA A 30 -8.57 -5.60 4.33
C ALA A 30 -10.03 -5.21 4.12
N HIS A 31 -10.20 -4.22 3.26
CA HIS A 31 -11.46 -3.80 2.71
C HIS A 31 -11.45 -4.03 1.22
N TRP A 32 -12.52 -4.53 0.63
CA TRP A 32 -12.79 -4.33 -0.79
C TRP A 32 -14.05 -3.50 -0.99
N LEU A 33 -14.01 -2.65 -2.02
CA LEU A 33 -15.12 -1.89 -2.56
C LEU A 33 -15.33 -2.38 -3.99
N SER A 34 -16.53 -2.86 -4.30
CA SER A 34 -16.85 -3.38 -5.64
C SER A 34 -17.58 -2.32 -6.46
N SER A 35 -17.33 -2.31 -7.77
CA SER A 35 -18.05 -1.50 -8.75
C SER A 35 -18.29 -2.31 -10.02
N SER A 36 -19.04 -1.76 -10.97
CA SER A 36 -19.22 -2.37 -12.30
C SER A 36 -17.91 -2.48 -13.10
N PHE A 37 -16.91 -1.65 -12.79
CA PHE A 37 -15.66 -1.54 -13.54
C PHE A 37 -14.51 -2.38 -12.93
N GLY A 38 -14.73 -2.97 -11.76
CA GLY A 38 -13.69 -3.71 -11.05
C GLY A 38 -13.88 -3.62 -9.54
N ALA A 39 -12.78 -3.66 -8.81
CA ALA A 39 -12.80 -3.56 -7.37
C ALA A 39 -11.58 -2.80 -6.84
N THR A 40 -11.76 -2.09 -5.74
CA THR A 40 -10.68 -1.41 -5.02
C THR A 40 -10.46 -2.13 -3.71
N VAL A 41 -9.23 -2.58 -3.45
CA VAL A 41 -8.85 -3.19 -2.18
C VAL A 41 -8.05 -2.19 -1.37
N GLY A 42 -8.38 -2.07 -0.09
CA GLY A 42 -7.63 -1.33 0.92
C GLY A 42 -7.04 -2.29 1.94
N VAL A 43 -5.72 -2.34 2.09
CA VAL A 43 -5.06 -3.12 3.14
C VAL A 43 -4.65 -2.22 4.29
N GLN A 44 -4.85 -2.69 5.53
CA GLN A 44 -4.37 -1.98 6.70
C GLN A 44 -2.84 -1.95 6.71
N ILE A 45 -2.29 -0.79 7.03
CA ILE A 45 -0.86 -0.62 7.29
C ILE A 45 -0.63 0.06 8.64
N ILE A 46 0.51 -0.25 9.26
CA ILE A 46 0.95 0.31 10.54
C ILE A 46 2.22 1.13 10.28
N PRO A 47 2.10 2.44 10.05
CA PRO A 47 3.28 3.25 9.76
C PRO A 47 4.18 3.41 10.99
N PRO A 48 5.48 3.69 10.79
CA PRO A 48 6.37 4.08 11.87
C PRO A 48 5.90 5.37 12.53
N ASN A 49 6.25 5.56 13.81
CA ASN A 49 5.96 6.78 14.55
C ASN A 49 6.86 7.94 14.07
N SER A 50 6.54 8.53 12.92
CA SER A 50 7.28 9.62 12.29
C SER A 50 6.33 10.69 11.76
N LYS A 51 6.63 11.96 12.10
CA LYS A 51 5.83 13.12 11.68
C LYS A 51 5.93 13.42 10.18
N ILE A 52 6.97 12.91 9.52
CA ILE A 52 7.22 13.15 8.08
C ILE A 52 6.84 11.95 7.21
N TRP A 53 6.41 10.84 7.82
CA TRP A 53 6.17 9.59 7.11
C TRP A 53 5.13 9.76 6.01
N TYR A 54 4.03 10.47 6.28
CA TYR A 54 2.97 10.64 5.29
C TYR A 54 3.46 11.38 4.04
N GLN A 55 4.28 12.42 4.22
CA GLN A 55 4.88 13.16 3.11
C GLN A 55 5.82 12.27 2.29
N GLN A 56 6.68 11.50 2.97
CA GLN A 56 7.59 10.56 2.30
C GLN A 56 6.80 9.46 1.57
N ALA A 57 5.76 8.91 2.19
CA ALA A 57 4.94 7.85 1.62
C ALA A 57 4.22 8.34 0.38
N SER A 58 3.65 9.54 0.45
CA SER A 58 3.00 10.19 -0.69
C SER A 58 3.98 10.41 -1.85
N LEU A 59 5.21 10.84 -1.57
CA LEU A 59 6.26 10.99 -2.59
C LEU A 59 6.62 9.65 -3.24
N VAL A 60 6.74 8.58 -2.44
CA VAL A 60 6.98 7.23 -2.95
C VAL A 60 5.83 6.78 -3.84
N LEU A 61 4.57 6.94 -3.42
CA LEU A 61 3.42 6.53 -4.24
C LEU A 61 3.36 7.26 -5.58
N VAL A 62 3.69 8.55 -5.61
CA VAL A 62 3.69 9.36 -6.84
C VAL A 62 4.88 9.02 -7.75
N SER A 63 6.03 8.64 -7.17
CA SER A 63 7.28 8.44 -7.92
C SER A 63 7.52 6.99 -8.36
N CYS A 64 6.92 6.02 -7.66
CA CYS A 64 7.05 4.60 -7.94
C CYS A 64 6.00 4.17 -8.99
N PRO A 65 6.39 3.58 -10.13
CA PRO A 65 5.44 3.10 -11.14
C PRO A 65 4.36 2.18 -10.55
N GLU A 66 4.75 1.31 -9.63
CA GLU A 66 3.88 0.37 -8.92
C GLU A 66 2.89 1.10 -8.01
N GLY A 67 3.26 2.26 -7.45
CA GLY A 67 2.42 3.08 -6.57
C GLY A 67 1.40 3.96 -7.30
N ARG A 68 1.47 4.09 -8.63
CA ARG A 68 0.66 5.06 -9.41
C ARG A 68 -0.85 4.89 -9.24
N ASN A 69 -1.33 3.66 -9.05
CA ASN A 69 -2.75 3.36 -8.86
C ASN A 69 -3.13 3.17 -7.38
N MET A 70 -2.25 3.58 -6.47
CA MET A 70 -2.44 3.42 -5.05
C MET A 70 -2.79 4.74 -4.35
N GLY A 71 -3.59 4.64 -3.30
CA GLY A 71 -4.05 5.78 -2.50
C GLY A 71 -3.85 5.53 -1.02
N LEU A 72 -3.31 6.51 -0.31
CA LEU A 72 -3.10 6.44 1.12
C LEU A 72 -4.23 7.19 1.85
N ASN A 73 -4.89 6.54 2.80
CA ASN A 73 -6.01 7.15 3.51
C ASN A 73 -6.00 6.81 5.00
N TYR A 74 -6.19 7.84 5.85
CA TYR A 74 -6.39 7.69 7.28
C TYR A 74 -7.88 7.57 7.60
N ARG A 75 -8.27 6.50 8.30
CA ARG A 75 -9.66 6.17 8.67
C ARG A 75 -9.87 6.31 10.17
N GLY A 76 -9.51 7.47 10.74
CA GLY A 76 -9.76 7.82 12.14
C GLY A 76 -8.81 7.16 13.15
N SER A 77 -8.51 5.88 13.00
CA SER A 77 -7.61 5.12 13.89
C SER A 77 -6.59 4.24 13.18
N TYR A 78 -6.68 4.09 11.86
CA TYR A 78 -5.77 3.25 11.07
C TYR A 78 -5.49 3.84 9.70
N TRP A 79 -4.36 3.46 9.13
CA TRP A 79 -3.98 3.78 7.76
C TRP A 79 -4.34 2.64 6.83
N VAL A 80 -4.77 3.02 5.62
CA VAL A 80 -5.13 2.09 4.56
C VAL A 80 -4.39 2.48 3.30
N LEU A 81 -3.72 1.50 2.70
CA LEU A 81 -3.21 1.58 1.33
C LEU A 81 -4.26 0.97 0.42
N TRP A 82 -4.82 1.78 -0.48
CA TRP A 82 -5.83 1.38 -1.45
C TRP A 82 -5.19 1.13 -2.79
N GLN A 83 -5.68 0.14 -3.54
CA GLN A 83 -5.36 -0.09 -4.95
C GLN A 83 -6.61 -0.49 -5.72
N ALA A 84 -6.80 0.09 -6.89
CA ALA A 84 -7.85 -0.29 -7.82
C ALA A 84 -7.39 -1.42 -8.77
N TYR A 85 -8.27 -2.39 -8.99
CA TYR A 85 -8.08 -3.51 -9.92
C TYR A 85 -9.20 -3.48 -10.96
N GLY A 86 -8.82 -3.42 -12.24
CA GLY A 86 -9.76 -3.46 -13.35
C GLY A 86 -10.45 -4.82 -13.44
N LYS A 87 -11.71 -4.84 -13.86
CA LYS A 87 -12.50 -6.08 -14.03
C LYS A 87 -11.84 -7.06 -15.00
N ASP A 88 -11.22 -6.54 -16.05
CA ASP A 88 -10.68 -7.31 -17.18
C ASP A 88 -9.16 -7.57 -17.05
N ILE A 89 -8.59 -7.34 -15.85
CA ILE A 89 -7.20 -7.71 -15.57
C ILE A 89 -7.00 -9.21 -15.77
N ASP A 90 -5.85 -9.62 -16.30
CA ASP A 90 -5.45 -11.04 -16.38
C ASP A 90 -5.18 -11.62 -14.97
N ASP A 91 -5.39 -12.92 -14.77
CA ASP A 91 -5.22 -13.56 -13.46
C ASP A 91 -3.75 -13.53 -12.96
N ASN A 92 -2.77 -13.68 -13.85
CA ASN A 92 -1.36 -13.60 -13.45
C ASN A 92 -0.99 -12.17 -13.08
N LEU A 93 -1.46 -11.20 -13.86
CA LEU A 93 -1.27 -9.77 -13.55
C LEU A 93 -2.00 -9.38 -12.25
N LEU A 94 -3.16 -9.97 -11.97
CA LEU A 94 -3.89 -9.76 -10.73
C LEU A 94 -3.06 -10.21 -9.52
N ILE A 95 -2.53 -11.43 -9.55
CA ILE A 95 -1.69 -11.97 -8.48
C ILE A 95 -0.44 -11.10 -8.30
N GLN A 96 0.27 -10.78 -9.38
CA GLN A 96 1.44 -9.90 -9.33
C GLN A 96 1.11 -8.53 -8.74
N SER A 97 -0.03 -7.94 -9.13
CA SER A 97 -0.49 -6.65 -8.63
C SER A 97 -0.85 -6.70 -7.14
N ILE A 98 -1.43 -7.80 -6.65
CA ILE A 98 -1.71 -8.00 -5.22
C ILE A 98 -0.39 -8.16 -4.45
N CYS A 99 0.57 -8.93 -4.97
CA CYS A 99 1.89 -9.08 -4.36
C CYS A 99 2.62 -7.73 -4.28
N ALA A 100 2.56 -6.91 -5.34
CA ALA A 100 3.12 -5.56 -5.34
C ALA A 100 2.43 -4.64 -4.33
N HIS A 101 1.10 -4.73 -4.21
CA HIS A 101 0.33 -4.01 -3.20
C HIS A 101 0.82 -4.32 -1.78
N LEU A 102 0.96 -5.61 -1.46
CA LEU A 102 1.41 -6.09 -0.16
C LEU A 102 2.88 -5.76 0.11
N ALA A 103 3.73 -5.85 -0.91
CA ALA A 103 5.14 -5.48 -0.82
C ALA A 103 5.29 -3.98 -0.53
N LEU A 104 4.52 -3.13 -1.22
CA LEU A 104 4.55 -1.70 -0.98
C LEU A 104 3.99 -1.35 0.41
N ALA A 105 2.89 -1.98 0.81
CA ALA A 105 2.38 -1.85 2.18
C ALA A 105 3.47 -2.14 3.21
N LYS A 106 4.18 -3.27 3.07
CA LYS A 106 5.28 -3.65 3.96
C LYS A 106 6.43 -2.65 3.93
N PHE A 107 6.83 -2.17 2.74
CA PHE A 107 7.87 -1.16 2.57
C PHE A 107 7.52 0.15 3.29
N LEU A 108 6.27 0.59 3.22
CA LEU A 108 5.81 1.81 3.91
C LEU A 108 5.86 1.67 5.45
N GLU A 109 5.69 0.46 5.98
CA GLU A 109 5.72 0.16 7.43
C GLU A 109 7.13 0.09 8.00
N GLU A 110 8.09 -0.46 7.24
CA GLU A 110 9.47 -0.68 7.72
C GLU A 110 10.31 0.60 7.81
N GLY A 111 9.73 1.75 7.46
CA GLY A 111 10.42 3.02 7.42
C GLY A 111 11.00 3.26 6.03
N LEU A 112 10.32 4.14 5.31
CA LEU A 112 10.80 4.75 4.08
C LEU A 112 12.22 5.26 4.31
N CYS A 113 13.17 4.76 3.51
CA CYS A 113 14.62 4.94 3.64
C CYS A 113 14.99 6.05 4.61
N GLN A 114 15.56 5.68 5.77
CA GLN A 114 16.11 6.65 6.70
C GLN A 114 16.95 7.65 5.89
N PRO A 115 16.86 8.96 6.18
CA PRO A 115 17.60 9.94 5.43
C PRO A 115 19.05 9.48 5.36
N VAL A 116 19.58 9.34 4.14
CA VAL A 116 21.01 9.12 3.94
C VAL A 116 21.66 10.25 4.71
N THR A 117 22.28 9.94 5.86
CA THR A 117 23.01 10.92 6.66
C THR A 117 23.92 11.62 5.67
N SER A 118 23.59 12.87 5.34
CA SER A 118 24.30 13.59 4.30
C SER A 118 25.77 13.54 4.71
N PRO A 119 26.68 13.00 3.88
CA PRO A 119 28.09 13.05 4.20
C PRO A 119 28.39 14.51 4.49
N SER A 120 29.06 14.81 5.61
CA SER A 120 29.45 16.18 5.93
C SER A 120 30.16 16.75 4.70
N LEU A 121 29.51 17.65 3.97
CA LEU A 121 30.12 18.32 2.83
C LEU A 121 31.23 19.19 3.41
N ARG A 122 32.44 18.62 3.51
CA ARG A 122 33.65 19.37 3.80
C ARG A 122 33.89 20.23 2.57
N TYR A 123 33.35 21.44 2.59
CA TYR A 123 33.74 22.50 1.68
C TYR A 123 35.26 22.67 1.81
N ARG A 124 36.03 22.11 0.89
CA ARG A 124 37.41 22.54 0.70
C ARG A 124 37.33 23.92 0.08
N SER A 125 37.52 24.94 0.92
CA SER A 125 37.87 26.29 0.48
C SER A 125 39.07 26.18 -0.46
N ILE A 126 38.82 26.34 -1.76
CA ILE A 126 39.88 26.60 -2.73
C ILE A 126 40.23 28.08 -2.53
N LYS A 127 41.34 28.34 -1.86
CA LYS A 127 41.93 29.68 -1.82
C LYS A 127 42.38 30.04 -3.24
N ARG A 128 41.90 31.17 -3.75
CA ARG A 128 42.45 31.82 -4.94
C ARG A 128 43.79 32.46 -4.60
#